data_AF-F4B3N3-F1
#
_entry.id   AF-F4B3N3-F1
#
_cell.length_a   1.000
_cell.length_b   1.000
_cell.length_c   1.000
_cell.angle_alpha   90.00
_cell.angle_beta   90.00
_cell.angle_gamma   90.00
#
_symmetry.space_group_name_H-M   'P 1'
#
loop_
_entity.id
_entity.type
_entity.pdbx_description
1 polymer ?
#
loop_
_entity_poly.entity_id
_entity_poly.type
_entity_poly.pdbx_seq_one_letter_code
_entity_poly.pdbx_strand_id
1 'polypeptide(L)'
;MNLVDILLKIQNEKNSLDWEKLKKEYMEQGEIIKSLEVTVSKIHSIKQELRRCSLNEVSEEYLAIKNYLSKAKTSDNPREIISYVNNAYEELKHCLKLSEDIIKEKIQKYKEIIDENNRKLKTYLKIFLTILGESKDLRLFEITDNLEELERNAKESEEEARKIYEELKDKLSKLNIEGKRLEILLSLLDQGQVTITKRNSKDVIELLRFLSEKGIIITVKI
;
A
#
# COMPACT_ATOMS: atom_id res chain seq x y z
N MET A 1 69.49 -3.46 48.51
CA MET A 1 68.84 -2.58 47.52
C MET A 1 68.66 -1.22 48.18
N ASN A 2 69.28 -0.17 47.65
CA ASN A 2 69.25 1.18 48.22
C ASN A 2 67.89 1.85 47.91
N LEU A 3 67.41 2.74 48.80
CA LEU A 3 66.23 3.59 48.57
C LEU A 3 66.30 4.34 47.23
N VAL A 4 67.51 4.74 46.82
CA VAL A 4 67.80 5.39 45.52
C VAL A 4 67.55 4.43 44.35
N ASP A 5 67.93 3.15 44.48
CA ASP A 5 67.66 2.14 43.44
C ASP A 5 66.15 1.88 43.30
N ILE A 6 65.42 1.91 44.41
CA ILE A 6 63.96 1.78 44.44
C ILE A 6 63.30 2.98 43.76
N LEU A 7 63.75 4.20 44.08
CA LEU A 7 63.26 5.44 43.46
C LEU A 7 63.52 5.46 41.96
N LEU A 8 64.71 5.06 41.51
CA LEU A 8 65.04 4.98 40.08
C LEU A 8 64.21 3.91 39.35
N LYS A 9 63.95 2.77 39.99
CA LYS A 9 63.04 1.75 39.43
C LYS A 9 61.62 2.28 39.30
N ILE A 10 61.08 2.91 40.35
CA ILE A 10 59.74 3.50 40.34
C ILE A 10 59.64 4.62 39.28
N GLN A 11 60.68 5.44 39.16
CA GLN A 11 60.71 6.53 38.20
C GLN A 11 60.83 6.02 36.75
N ASN A 12 61.60 4.96 36.52
CA ASN A 12 61.68 4.28 35.23
C ASN A 12 60.36 3.57 34.87
N GLU A 13 59.71 2.89 35.82
CA GLU A 13 58.38 2.30 35.61
C GLU A 13 57.32 3.38 35.32
N LYS A 14 57.32 4.48 36.08
CA LYS A 14 56.43 5.61 35.85
C LYS A 14 56.63 6.27 34.48
N ASN A 15 57.89 6.39 34.04
CA ASN A 15 58.25 6.94 32.73
C ASN A 15 58.03 5.94 31.58
N SER A 16 57.95 4.64 31.87
CA SER A 16 57.62 3.59 30.89
C SER A 16 56.12 3.47 30.60
N LEU A 17 55.27 4.05 31.47
CA LEU A 17 53.83 4.09 31.30
C LEU A 17 53.44 5.33 30.50
N ASP A 18 53.05 5.12 29.24
CA ASP A 18 52.49 6.17 28.38
C ASP A 18 51.04 6.47 28.80
N TRP A 19 50.91 7.35 29.80
CA TRP A 19 49.63 7.77 30.37
C TRP A 19 48.72 8.47 29.36
N GLU A 20 49.29 9.16 28.36
CA GLU A 20 48.51 9.83 27.31
C GLU A 20 47.86 8.79 26.39
N LYS A 21 48.60 7.75 26.00
CA LYS A 21 48.07 6.63 25.24
C LYS A 21 46.98 5.87 26.00
N LEU A 22 47.20 5.57 27.29
CA LEU A 22 46.20 4.94 28.15
C LEU A 22 44.92 5.77 28.28
N LYS A 23 45.05 7.09 28.46
CA LYS A 23 43.91 8.01 28.53
C LYS A 23 43.13 8.05 27.21
N LYS A 24 43.84 8.04 26.07
CA LYS A 24 43.22 8.00 24.74
C LYS A 24 42.47 6.69 24.51
N GLU A 25 43.08 5.54 24.82
CA GLU A 25 42.44 4.23 24.71
C GLU A 25 41.19 4.13 25.60
N TYR A 26 41.25 4.64 26.84
CA TYR A 26 40.10 4.70 27.74
C TYR A 26 38.95 5.52 27.15
N MET A 27 39.24 6.69 26.56
CA MET A 27 38.24 7.52 25.90
C MET A 27 37.61 6.81 24.70
N GLU A 28 38.43 6.21 23.83
CA GLU A 28 37.96 5.47 22.66
C GLU A 28 37.08 4.27 23.05
N GLN A 29 37.45 3.54 24.11
CA GLN A 29 36.62 2.47 24.65
C GLN A 29 35.31 3.01 25.22
N GLY A 30 35.33 4.16 25.90
CA GLY A 30 34.13 4.83 26.39
C GLY A 30 33.15 5.22 25.29
N GLU A 31 33.66 5.71 24.14
CA GLU A 31 32.84 6.01 22.96
C GLU A 31 32.22 4.74 22.35
N ILE A 32 32.99 3.65 22.29
CA ILE A 32 32.49 2.36 21.81
C ILE A 32 31.38 1.84 22.73
N ILE A 33 31.55 1.89 24.06
CA ILE A 33 30.55 1.44 25.02
C ILE A 33 29.24 2.23 24.85
N LYS A 34 29.31 3.57 24.80
CA LYS A 34 28.12 4.42 24.56
C LYS A 34 27.43 4.07 23.25
N SER A 35 28.21 3.79 22.20
CA SER A 35 27.66 3.41 20.90
C SER A 35 26.97 2.05 20.96
N LEU A 36 27.55 1.08 21.69
CA LEU A 36 26.95 -0.24 21.92
C LEU A 36 25.63 -0.15 22.71
N GLU A 37 25.53 0.76 23.68
CA GLU A 37 24.26 1.00 24.41
C GLU A 37 23.14 1.41 23.45
N VAL A 38 23.42 2.33 22.52
CA VAL A 38 22.47 2.73 21.46
C VAL A 38 22.17 1.56 20.51
N THR A 39 23.19 0.78 20.15
CA THR A 39 23.04 -0.43 19.32
C THR A 39 22.07 -1.43 19.94
N VAL A 40 22.09 -1.62 21.27
CA VAL A 40 21.13 -2.50 21.96
C VAL A 40 19.69 -2.00 21.77
N SER A 41 19.44 -0.69 21.91
CA SER A 41 18.12 -0.10 21.67
C SER A 41 17.66 -0.30 20.22
N LYS A 42 18.56 -0.14 19.24
CA LYS A 42 18.26 -0.40 17.83
C LYS A 42 17.89 -1.86 17.57
N ILE A 43 18.64 -2.82 18.13
CA ILE A 43 18.31 -4.25 18.03
C ILE A 43 16.91 -4.53 18.59
N HIS A 44 16.56 -3.90 19.71
CA HIS A 44 15.23 -4.05 20.31
C HIS A 44 14.12 -3.57 19.36
N SER A 45 14.29 -2.38 18.77
CA SER A 45 13.36 -1.83 17.78
C SER A 45 13.25 -2.72 16.55
N ILE A 46 14.37 -3.21 16.01
CA ILE A 46 14.36 -4.17 14.88
C ILE A 46 13.53 -5.40 15.25
N LYS A 47 13.76 -6.00 16.42
CA LYS A 47 13.02 -7.20 16.83
C LYS A 47 11.50 -6.98 16.92
N GLN A 48 11.08 -5.81 17.39
CA GLN A 48 9.65 -5.48 17.52
C GLN A 48 9.00 -5.26 16.16
N GLU A 49 9.67 -4.53 15.27
CA GLU A 49 9.04 -4.04 14.03
C GLU A 49 9.30 -4.91 12.80
N LEU A 50 10.29 -5.81 12.83
CA LEU A 50 10.65 -6.68 11.70
C LEU A 50 9.47 -7.52 11.16
N ARG A 51 8.45 -7.78 11.98
CA ARG A 51 7.23 -8.47 11.54
C ARG A 51 6.39 -7.64 10.56
N ARG A 52 6.43 -6.31 10.65
CA ARG A 52 5.73 -5.41 9.71
C ARG A 52 6.38 -5.39 8.31
N CYS A 53 7.58 -5.95 8.21
CA CYS A 53 8.34 -6.15 6.98
C CYS A 53 8.14 -7.53 6.35
N SER A 54 7.26 -8.39 6.90
CA SER A 54 7.05 -9.74 6.37
C SER A 54 6.05 -9.80 5.20
N LEU A 55 5.80 -8.68 4.53
CA LEU A 55 5.02 -8.66 3.29
C LEU A 55 5.90 -9.23 2.17
N ASN A 56 5.33 -10.07 1.30
CA ASN A 56 6.07 -10.68 0.18
C ASN A 56 6.71 -9.60 -0.73
N GLU A 57 6.06 -8.43 -0.81
CA GLU A 57 6.48 -7.28 -1.61
C GLU A 57 7.71 -6.53 -1.08
N VAL A 58 8.16 -6.80 0.16
CA VAL A 58 9.33 -6.14 0.80
C VAL A 58 10.35 -7.19 1.28
N SER A 59 10.39 -8.32 0.56
CA SER A 59 11.16 -9.51 0.93
C SER A 59 12.67 -9.32 0.81
N GLU A 60 13.14 -8.44 -0.09
CA GLU A 60 14.57 -8.16 -0.29
C GLU A 60 15.15 -7.40 0.91
N GLU A 61 14.48 -6.36 1.38
CA GLU A 61 14.87 -5.58 2.55
C GLU A 61 14.83 -6.45 3.81
N TYR A 62 13.80 -7.29 3.95
CA TYR A 62 13.72 -8.24 5.05
C TYR A 62 14.91 -9.22 5.08
N LEU A 63 15.35 -9.71 3.91
CA LEU A 63 16.54 -10.54 3.79
C LEU A 63 17.83 -9.75 4.07
N ALA A 64 17.91 -8.50 3.62
CA ALA A 64 19.05 -7.61 3.88
C ALA A 64 19.22 -7.36 5.38
N ILE A 65 18.13 -7.05 6.11
CA ILE A 65 18.14 -6.89 7.57
C ILE A 65 18.66 -8.16 8.25
N LYS A 66 18.15 -9.34 7.85
CA LYS A 66 18.62 -10.62 8.39
C LYS A 66 20.11 -10.87 8.12
N ASN A 67 20.59 -10.52 6.94
CA ASN A 67 22.00 -10.66 6.58
C ASN A 67 22.89 -9.78 7.47
N TYR A 68 22.53 -8.50 7.64
CA TYR A 68 23.25 -7.60 8.55
C TYR A 68 23.24 -8.08 10.00
N LEU A 69 22.10 -8.54 10.51
CA LEU A 69 22.03 -9.11 11.86
C LEU A 69 22.87 -10.39 12.01
N SER A 70 22.94 -11.22 10.97
CA SER A 70 23.79 -12.40 10.94
C SER A 70 25.27 -12.02 11.03
N LYS A 71 25.72 -11.06 10.22
CA LYS A 71 27.09 -10.53 10.25
C LYS A 71 27.44 -9.90 11.60
N ALA A 72 26.50 -9.16 12.21
CA ALA A 72 26.65 -8.61 13.55
C ALA A 72 26.84 -9.70 14.60
N LYS A 73 26.11 -10.82 14.50
CA LYS A 73 26.20 -11.94 15.44
C LYS A 73 27.54 -12.69 15.36
N THR A 74 28.17 -12.72 14.18
CA THR A 74 29.42 -13.44 13.94
C THR A 74 30.67 -12.58 14.04
N SER A 75 30.53 -11.26 14.24
CA SER A 75 31.67 -10.36 14.40
C SER A 75 32.04 -10.22 15.88
N ASP A 76 33.33 -10.32 16.19
CA ASP A 76 33.88 -10.06 17.53
C ASP A 76 34.39 -8.61 17.68
N ASN A 77 34.32 -7.80 16.61
CA ASN A 77 34.77 -6.41 16.61
C ASN A 77 33.60 -5.47 16.94
N PRO A 78 33.62 -4.75 18.08
CA PRO A 78 32.54 -3.85 18.48
C PRO A 78 32.16 -2.81 17.41
N ARG A 79 33.14 -2.25 16.69
CA ARG A 79 32.89 -1.25 15.65
C ARG A 79 32.13 -1.83 14.46
N GLU A 80 32.43 -3.08 14.10
CA GLU A 80 31.71 -3.79 13.04
C GLU A 80 30.30 -4.16 13.47
N ILE A 81 30.12 -4.66 14.70
CA ILE A 81 28.79 -4.94 15.27
C ILE A 81 27.91 -3.69 15.21
N ILE A 82 28.43 -2.55 15.67
CA ILE A 82 27.74 -1.25 15.62
C ILE A 82 27.34 -0.92 14.17
N SER A 83 28.28 -1.04 13.23
CA SER A 83 28.05 -0.74 11.81
C SER A 83 26.96 -1.62 11.20
N TYR A 84 27.03 -2.94 11.40
CA TYR A 84 26.04 -3.88 10.88
C TYR A 84 24.65 -3.64 11.46
N VAL A 85 24.53 -3.38 12.75
CA VAL A 85 23.23 -3.06 13.37
C VAL A 85 22.69 -1.73 12.87
N ASN A 86 23.55 -0.73 12.67
CA ASN A 86 23.12 0.55 12.08
C ASN A 86 22.55 0.35 10.67
N ASN A 87 23.24 -0.43 9.83
CA ASN A 87 22.75 -0.74 8.49
C ASN A 87 21.42 -1.52 8.54
N ALA A 88 21.33 -2.54 9.41
CA ALA A 88 20.07 -3.28 9.62
C ALA A 88 18.92 -2.36 10.06
N TYR A 89 19.21 -1.34 10.87
CA TYR A 89 18.22 -0.40 11.37
C TYR A 89 17.75 0.59 10.29
N GLU A 90 18.66 1.07 9.45
CA GLU A 90 18.27 1.92 8.31
C GLU A 90 17.48 1.15 7.26
N GLU A 91 17.86 -0.11 6.97
CA GLU A 91 17.07 -1.00 6.10
C GLU A 91 15.67 -1.27 6.67
N LEU A 92 15.54 -1.44 8.00
CA LEU A 92 14.23 -1.56 8.64
C LEU A 92 13.37 -0.32 8.39
N LYS A 93 13.90 0.89 8.60
CA LYS A 93 13.15 2.13 8.35
C LYS A 93 12.69 2.22 6.90
N HIS A 94 13.59 1.89 5.98
CA HIS A 94 13.27 1.87 4.55
C HIS A 94 12.14 0.89 4.25
N CYS A 95 12.25 -0.35 4.75
CA CYS A 95 11.22 -1.36 4.62
C CYS A 95 9.86 -0.93 5.19
N LEU A 96 9.83 -0.34 6.40
CA LEU A 96 8.58 0.12 7.02
C LEU A 96 7.90 1.19 6.17
N LYS A 97 8.67 2.12 5.61
CA LYS A 97 8.15 3.14 4.71
C LYS A 97 7.55 2.52 3.45
N LEU A 98 8.25 1.59 2.81
CA LEU A 98 7.75 0.87 1.64
C LEU A 98 6.46 0.11 1.95
N SER A 99 6.42 -0.63 3.06
CA SER A 99 5.20 -1.33 3.52
C SER A 99 4.03 -0.35 3.69
N GLU A 100 4.26 0.82 4.29
CA GLU A 100 3.22 1.84 4.47
C GLU A 100 2.73 2.42 3.14
N ASP A 101 3.63 2.68 2.19
CA ASP A 101 3.26 3.20 0.88
C ASP A 101 2.48 2.15 0.06
N ILE A 102 2.88 0.87 0.10
CA ILE A 102 2.15 -0.24 -0.53
C ILE A 102 0.74 -0.37 0.06
N ILE A 103 0.60 -0.28 1.38
CA ILE A 103 -0.71 -0.34 2.04
C ILE A 103 -1.59 0.83 1.59
N LYS A 104 -1.05 2.05 1.52
CA LYS A 104 -1.79 3.23 1.04
C LYS A 104 -2.25 3.06 -0.41
N GLU A 105 -1.37 2.58 -1.28
CA GLU A 105 -1.73 2.30 -2.68
C GLU A 105 -2.83 1.25 -2.79
N LYS A 106 -2.75 0.15 -2.02
CA LYS A 106 -3.80 -0.87 -1.98
C LYS A 106 -5.13 -0.31 -1.49
N ILE A 107 -5.12 0.48 -0.41
CA ILE A 107 -6.32 1.15 0.12
C ILE A 107 -6.94 2.00 -0.98
N GLN A 108 -6.16 2.90 -1.60
CA GLN A 108 -6.67 3.80 -2.63
C GLN A 108 -7.26 3.03 -3.81
N LYS A 109 -6.57 1.99 -4.27
CA LYS A 109 -7.05 1.11 -5.34
C LYS A 109 -8.39 0.45 -5.00
N TYR A 110 -8.55 -0.09 -3.79
CA TYR A 110 -9.82 -0.70 -3.39
C TYR A 110 -10.95 0.31 -3.25
N LYS A 111 -10.66 1.53 -2.77
CA LYS A 111 -11.65 2.61 -2.73
C LYS A 111 -12.15 2.97 -4.14
N GLU A 112 -11.24 3.08 -5.10
CA GLU A 112 -11.58 3.35 -6.50
C GLU A 112 -12.44 2.25 -7.12
N ILE A 113 -12.09 0.98 -6.90
CA ILE A 113 -12.87 -0.18 -7.37
C ILE A 113 -14.30 -0.14 -6.80
N ILE A 114 -14.43 0.08 -5.49
CA ILE A 114 -15.74 0.13 -4.82
C ILE A 114 -16.57 1.30 -5.35
N ASP A 115 -15.98 2.48 -5.52
CA ASP A 115 -16.69 3.67 -6.01
C ASP A 115 -17.16 3.47 -7.46
N GLU A 116 -16.29 2.93 -8.33
CA GLU A 116 -16.63 2.61 -9.72
C GLU A 116 -17.78 1.59 -9.79
N ASN A 117 -17.73 0.52 -9.00
CA ASN A 117 -18.77 -0.50 -8.99
C ASN A 117 -20.08 0.01 -8.39
N ASN A 118 -20.03 0.81 -7.33
CA ASN A 118 -21.22 1.48 -6.79
C ASN A 118 -21.86 2.41 -7.82
N ARG A 119 -21.05 3.14 -8.60
CA ARG A 119 -21.55 3.98 -9.70
C ARG A 119 -22.23 3.15 -10.78
N LYS A 120 -21.62 2.04 -11.20
CA LYS A 120 -22.24 1.07 -12.14
C LYS A 120 -23.56 0.53 -11.60
N LEU A 121 -23.59 0.04 -10.36
CA LEU A 121 -24.79 -0.49 -9.70
C LEU A 121 -25.92 0.55 -9.64
N LYS A 122 -25.62 1.81 -9.32
CA LYS A 122 -26.60 2.91 -9.37
C LYS A 122 -27.15 3.13 -10.78
N THR A 123 -26.29 3.08 -11.80
CA THR A 123 -26.72 3.20 -13.21
C THR A 123 -27.59 2.02 -13.62
N TYR A 124 -27.24 0.79 -13.23
CA TYR A 124 -28.05 -0.40 -13.49
C TYR A 124 -29.41 -0.31 -12.79
N LEU A 125 -29.46 0.17 -11.54
CA LEU A 125 -30.71 0.39 -10.81
C LEU A 125 -31.64 1.34 -11.56
N LYS A 126 -31.11 2.44 -12.11
CA LYS A 126 -31.89 3.37 -12.93
C LYS A 126 -32.51 2.66 -14.12
N ILE A 127 -31.77 1.79 -14.81
CA ILE A 127 -32.30 1.00 -15.94
C ILE A 127 -33.42 0.08 -15.49
N PHE A 128 -33.24 -0.67 -14.41
CA PHE A 128 -34.28 -1.54 -13.87
C PHE A 128 -35.55 -0.77 -13.57
N LEU A 129 -35.44 0.37 -12.88
CA LEU A 129 -36.58 1.19 -12.50
C LEU A 129 -37.26 1.88 -13.69
N THR A 130 -36.50 2.56 -14.55
CA THR A 130 -37.07 3.47 -15.57
C THR A 130 -37.37 2.80 -16.89
N ILE A 131 -36.60 1.76 -17.27
CA ILE A 131 -36.70 1.12 -18.59
C ILE A 131 -37.43 -0.22 -18.48
N LEU A 132 -37.07 -1.02 -17.47
CA LEU A 132 -37.67 -2.33 -17.25
C LEU A 132 -38.93 -2.25 -16.37
N GLY A 133 -39.09 -1.18 -15.59
CA GLY A 133 -40.23 -1.00 -14.67
C GLY A 133 -40.18 -1.94 -13.46
N GLU A 134 -38.99 -2.43 -13.11
CA GLU A 134 -38.76 -3.39 -12.04
C GLU A 134 -38.09 -2.73 -10.84
N SER A 135 -38.62 -2.97 -9.64
CA SER A 135 -37.93 -2.63 -8.40
C SER A 135 -36.90 -3.71 -8.09
N LYS A 136 -35.64 -3.31 -7.90
CA LYS A 136 -34.56 -4.21 -7.51
C LYS A 136 -33.84 -3.67 -6.29
N ASP A 137 -33.66 -4.52 -5.29
CA ASP A 137 -32.84 -4.19 -4.15
C ASP A 137 -31.37 -4.48 -4.51
N LEU A 138 -30.54 -3.45 -4.53
CA LEU A 138 -29.12 -3.56 -4.84
C LEU A 138 -28.33 -3.08 -3.62
N ARG A 139 -27.43 -3.94 -3.15
CA ARG A 139 -26.51 -3.60 -2.07
C ARG A 139 -25.43 -2.66 -2.62
N LEU A 140 -25.33 -1.47 -2.05
CA LEU A 140 -24.16 -0.61 -2.22
C LEU A 140 -23.12 -0.95 -1.16
N PHE A 141 -21.86 -0.80 -1.54
CA PHE A 141 -20.73 -1.18 -0.69
C PHE A 141 -20.14 0.05 -0.02
N GLU A 142 -19.92 -0.04 1.29
CA GLU A 142 -19.33 1.05 2.06
C GLU A 142 -17.82 1.10 1.86
N ILE A 143 -17.30 2.33 1.83
CA ILE A 143 -15.86 2.62 1.80
C ILE A 143 -15.41 2.84 3.24
N THR A 144 -14.60 1.92 3.76
CA THR A 144 -14.01 2.00 5.10
C THR A 144 -12.51 2.33 5.02
N ASP A 145 -11.84 2.50 6.16
CA ASP A 145 -10.38 2.65 6.24
C ASP A 145 -9.66 1.35 6.63
N ASN A 146 -10.41 0.26 6.83
CA ASN A 146 -9.85 -1.05 7.14
C ASN A 146 -9.48 -1.78 5.84
N LEU A 147 -8.20 -2.16 5.68
CA LEU A 147 -7.71 -2.81 4.47
C LEU A 147 -8.38 -4.15 4.16
N GLU A 148 -8.60 -5.00 5.17
CA GLU A 148 -9.22 -6.32 4.96
C GLU A 148 -10.69 -6.19 4.55
N GLU A 149 -11.41 -5.26 5.17
CA GLU A 149 -12.79 -4.97 4.79
C GLU A 149 -12.88 -4.34 3.40
N LEU A 150 -11.96 -3.42 3.06
CA LEU A 150 -11.88 -2.84 1.73
C LEU A 150 -11.60 -3.90 0.66
N GLU A 151 -10.66 -4.82 0.89
CA GLU A 151 -10.36 -5.89 -0.06
C GLU A 151 -11.58 -6.80 -0.27
N ARG A 152 -12.26 -7.18 0.83
CA ARG A 152 -13.49 -7.98 0.76
C ARG A 152 -14.59 -7.24 0.01
N ASN A 153 -14.86 -5.99 0.37
CA ASN A 153 -15.91 -5.17 -0.25
C ASN A 153 -15.61 -4.92 -1.74
N ALA A 154 -14.34 -4.72 -2.11
CA ALA A 154 -13.94 -4.57 -3.52
C ALA A 154 -14.30 -5.84 -4.32
N LYS A 155 -13.90 -7.03 -3.84
CA LYS A 155 -14.23 -8.31 -4.48
C LYS A 155 -15.74 -8.56 -4.56
N GLU A 156 -16.46 -8.35 -3.46
CA GLU A 156 -17.93 -8.50 -3.44
C GLU A 156 -18.61 -7.51 -4.40
N SER A 157 -18.13 -6.27 -4.48
CA SER A 157 -18.69 -5.25 -5.37
C SER A 157 -18.50 -5.56 -6.84
N GLU A 158 -17.34 -6.12 -7.21
CA GLU A 158 -17.06 -6.56 -8.59
C GLU A 158 -17.97 -7.72 -8.99
N GLU A 159 -18.12 -8.71 -8.11
CA GLU A 159 -18.97 -9.86 -8.36
C GLU A 159 -20.45 -9.46 -8.51
N GLU A 160 -20.94 -8.61 -7.60
CA GLU A 160 -22.31 -8.11 -7.65
C GLU A 160 -22.53 -7.27 -8.91
N ALA A 161 -21.65 -6.31 -9.22
CA ALA A 161 -21.75 -5.50 -10.43
C ALA A 161 -21.77 -6.36 -11.71
N ARG A 162 -20.95 -7.42 -11.76
CA ARG A 162 -20.92 -8.37 -12.89
C ARG A 162 -22.22 -9.14 -13.01
N LYS A 163 -22.72 -9.71 -11.90
CA LYS A 163 -23.96 -10.49 -11.87
C LYS A 163 -25.16 -9.64 -12.33
N ILE A 164 -25.26 -8.42 -11.81
CA ILE A 164 -26.33 -7.50 -12.16
C ILE A 164 -26.23 -7.05 -13.62
N TYR A 165 -25.00 -6.83 -14.12
CA TYR A 165 -24.79 -6.48 -15.52
C TYR A 165 -25.24 -7.58 -16.48
N GLU A 166 -24.89 -8.85 -16.22
CA GLU A 166 -25.32 -9.95 -17.10
C GLU A 166 -26.84 -10.13 -17.08
N GLU A 167 -27.49 -10.00 -15.92
CA GLU A 167 -28.95 -10.03 -15.85
C GLU A 167 -29.59 -8.88 -16.64
N LEU A 168 -29.03 -7.67 -16.51
CA LEU A 168 -29.49 -6.49 -17.23
C LEU A 168 -29.35 -6.66 -18.75
N LYS A 169 -28.21 -7.20 -19.19
CA LYS A 169 -27.94 -7.52 -20.60
C LYS A 169 -28.93 -8.56 -21.16
N ASP A 170 -29.23 -9.61 -20.40
CA ASP A 170 -30.20 -10.64 -20.79
C ASP A 170 -31.63 -10.11 -20.88
N LYS A 171 -32.01 -9.14 -20.04
CA LYS A 171 -33.32 -8.51 -20.11
C LYS A 171 -33.43 -7.50 -21.24
N LEU A 172 -32.38 -6.71 -21.46
CA LEU A 172 -32.35 -5.69 -22.51
C LEU A 172 -32.20 -6.28 -23.91
N SER A 173 -31.55 -7.43 -24.07
CA SER A 173 -31.49 -8.15 -25.35
C SER A 173 -32.88 -8.56 -25.85
N LYS A 174 -33.79 -8.95 -24.95
CA LYS A 174 -35.21 -9.23 -25.27
C LYS A 174 -35.96 -8.00 -25.77
N LEU A 175 -35.42 -6.81 -25.53
CA LEU A 175 -35.94 -5.52 -26.01
C LEU A 175 -35.12 -4.97 -27.20
N ASN A 176 -34.25 -5.79 -27.81
CA ASN A 176 -33.33 -5.40 -28.89
C ASN A 176 -32.36 -4.26 -28.51
N ILE A 177 -31.99 -4.16 -27.23
CA ILE A 177 -30.95 -3.25 -26.72
C ILE A 177 -29.72 -4.10 -26.36
N GLU A 178 -28.83 -4.23 -27.33
CA GLU A 178 -27.61 -5.03 -27.21
C GLU A 178 -26.40 -4.32 -27.83
N GLY A 179 -25.20 -4.83 -27.53
CA GLY A 179 -23.94 -4.30 -28.03
C GLY A 179 -23.81 -2.79 -27.85
N LYS A 180 -23.59 -2.07 -28.95
CA LYS A 180 -23.39 -0.61 -28.95
C LYS A 180 -24.56 0.17 -28.35
N ARG A 181 -25.80 -0.30 -28.50
CA ARG A 181 -26.98 0.41 -27.96
C ARG A 181 -27.00 0.35 -26.45
N LEU A 182 -26.62 -0.80 -25.88
CA LEU A 182 -26.46 -0.96 -24.45
C LEU A 182 -25.35 -0.05 -23.91
N GLU A 183 -24.20 -0.01 -24.58
CA GLU A 183 -23.09 0.87 -24.21
C GLU A 183 -23.50 2.35 -24.23
N ILE A 184 -24.22 2.78 -25.28
CA ILE A 184 -24.75 4.14 -25.40
C ILE A 184 -25.74 4.44 -24.28
N LEU A 185 -26.64 3.50 -23.97
CA LEU A 185 -27.63 3.66 -22.92
C LEU A 185 -26.97 3.81 -21.53
N LEU A 186 -25.98 2.97 -21.23
CA LEU A 186 -25.20 3.04 -20.00
C LEU A 186 -24.47 4.38 -19.90
N SER A 187 -23.82 4.82 -20.98
CA SER A 187 -23.14 6.12 -21.04
C SER A 187 -24.12 7.28 -20.83
N LEU A 188 -25.32 7.23 -21.42
CA LEU A 188 -26.35 8.26 -21.26
C LEU A 188 -26.80 8.38 -19.81
N LEU A 189 -27.04 7.26 -19.12
CA LEU A 189 -27.50 7.28 -17.73
C LEU A 189 -26.41 7.58 -16.71
N ASP A 190 -25.16 7.29 -17.07
CA ASP A 190 -23.99 7.55 -16.23
C ASP A 190 -23.47 9.00 -16.34
N GLN A 191 -23.45 9.56 -17.56
CA GLN A 191 -22.91 10.90 -17.84
C GLN A 191 -24.02 11.96 -18.02
N GLY A 192 -25.27 11.54 -18.18
CA GLY A 192 -26.41 12.41 -18.47
C GLY A 192 -26.47 12.93 -19.92
N GLN A 193 -25.48 12.60 -20.76
CA GLN A 193 -25.41 13.02 -22.15
C GLN A 193 -24.65 12.02 -23.01
N VAL A 194 -24.95 11.99 -24.32
CA VAL A 194 -24.20 11.23 -25.32
C VAL A 194 -23.95 12.12 -26.52
N THR A 195 -22.71 12.11 -27.03
CA THR A 195 -22.36 12.81 -28.27
C THR A 195 -22.74 11.97 -29.48
N ILE A 196 -23.53 12.56 -30.38
CA ILE A 196 -23.96 11.93 -31.62
C ILE A 196 -22.92 12.19 -32.72
N THR A 197 -22.39 11.12 -33.30
CA THR A 197 -21.41 11.14 -34.39
C THR A 197 -21.96 10.36 -35.58
N LYS A 198 -21.34 10.51 -36.76
CA LYS A 198 -21.71 9.72 -37.95
C LYS A 198 -21.60 8.19 -37.72
N ARG A 199 -20.78 7.74 -36.77
CA ARG A 199 -20.51 6.31 -36.53
C ARG A 199 -21.54 5.65 -35.61
N ASN A 200 -22.17 6.40 -34.72
CA ASN A 200 -23.16 5.89 -33.75
C ASN A 200 -24.57 6.47 -33.96
N SER A 201 -24.77 7.38 -34.92
CA SER A 201 -26.05 8.07 -35.13
C SER A 201 -27.23 7.13 -35.33
N LYS A 202 -27.06 6.03 -36.08
CA LYS A 202 -28.12 5.04 -36.28
C LYS A 202 -28.56 4.40 -34.96
N ASP A 203 -27.59 3.92 -34.17
CA ASP A 203 -27.84 3.29 -32.87
C ASP A 203 -28.45 4.28 -31.87
N VAL A 204 -27.98 5.54 -31.86
CA VAL A 204 -28.56 6.59 -31.02
C VAL A 204 -29.99 6.89 -31.41
N ILE A 205 -30.30 7.06 -32.71
CA ILE A 205 -31.67 7.35 -33.18
C ILE A 205 -32.62 6.21 -32.80
N GLU A 206 -32.21 4.95 -32.99
CA GLU A 206 -33.03 3.81 -32.61
C GLU A 206 -33.24 3.75 -31.09
N LEU A 207 -32.21 4.03 -30.28
CA LEU A 207 -32.34 4.11 -28.83
C LEU A 207 -33.26 5.25 -28.39
N LEU A 208 -33.16 6.44 -29.00
CA LEU A 208 -34.04 7.58 -28.70
C LEU A 208 -35.50 7.27 -29.01
N ARG A 209 -35.78 6.58 -30.13
CA ARG A 209 -37.13 6.10 -30.44
C ARG A 209 -37.66 5.15 -29.37
N PHE A 210 -36.87 4.13 -29.02
CA PHE A 210 -37.23 3.18 -27.96
C PHE A 210 -37.54 3.88 -26.63
N LEU A 211 -36.67 4.79 -26.19
CA LEU A 211 -36.85 5.51 -24.93
C LEU A 211 -38.09 6.42 -24.97
N SER A 212 -38.35 7.07 -26.11
CA SER A 212 -39.57 7.87 -26.33
C SER A 212 -40.84 7.01 -26.29
N GLU A 213 -40.82 5.81 -26.86
CA GLU A 213 -41.95 4.86 -26.80
C GLU A 213 -42.23 4.39 -25.36
N LYS A 214 -41.19 4.33 -24.52
CA LYS A 214 -41.30 4.07 -23.08
C LYS A 214 -41.72 5.29 -22.26
N GLY A 215 -41.96 6.44 -22.89
CA GLY A 215 -42.36 7.67 -22.21
C GLY A 215 -41.24 8.35 -21.43
N ILE A 216 -39.98 8.02 -21.72
CA ILE A 216 -38.82 8.63 -21.07
C ILE A 216 -38.51 9.95 -21.77
N ILE A 217 -38.48 11.05 -21.00
CA ILE A 217 -38.21 12.39 -21.52
C ILE A 217 -36.72 12.55 -21.79
N ILE A 218 -36.36 12.94 -23.01
CA ILE A 218 -34.98 13.15 -23.44
C ILE A 218 -34.85 14.57 -24.00
N THR A 219 -33.86 15.31 -23.52
CA THR A 219 -33.56 16.64 -24.05
C THR A 219 -32.44 16.53 -25.08
N VAL A 220 -32.72 16.95 -26.31
CA VAL A 220 -31.71 17.05 -27.38
C VAL A 220 -31.23 18.50 -27.44
N LYS A 221 -29.94 18.73 -27.20
CA LYS A 221 -29.28 20.02 -27.43
C LYS A 221 -28.56 19.97 -28.77
N ILE A 222 -28.84 20.96 -29.62
CA ILE A 222 -28.23 21.15 -30.94
C ILE A 222 -27.12 22.18 -30.82
#